data_AF-A0A2J7YPB9-F1
#
_entry.id   AF-A0A2J7YPB9-F1
#
_cell.length_a   1.000
_cell.length_b   1.000
_cell.length_c   1.000
_cell.angle_alpha   90.00
_cell.angle_beta   90.00
_cell.angle_gamma   90.00
#
_symmetry.space_group_name_H-M   'P 1'
#
loop_
_entity.id
_entity.type
_entity.pdbx_description
1 polymer ?
#
loop_
_entity_poly.entity_id
_entity_poly.type
_entity_poly.pdbx_seq_one_letter_code
_entity_poly.pdbx_strand_id
1 'polypeptide(L)'
;MPDRTAETFAAWLGEHPGAEIICRDRATAYTKAVKEAAPDALELADRWHLLQNLSAAVEKTCHQHRNCLRKYSEEETEAHTRVPEPTPMQLPPAELPHTQIIERTRHRYGAGLGLRRGPGRVGVRRPCDRPVRSRSAGRSWVL
;
A
#
# COMPACT_ATOMS: atom_id res chain seq x y z
N MET A 1 2.89 -12.32 -19.42
CA MET A 1 2.12 -11.67 -20.51
C MET A 1 2.99 -10.58 -21.13
N PRO A 2 3.04 -10.49 -22.47
CA PRO A 2 3.91 -9.56 -23.20
C PRO A 2 3.44 -8.10 -23.17
N ASP A 3 2.16 -7.85 -22.89
CA ASP A 3 1.59 -6.51 -22.74
C ASP A 3 0.52 -6.47 -21.64
N ARG A 4 -0.11 -5.30 -21.45
CA ARG A 4 -1.22 -5.07 -20.51
C ARG A 4 -2.51 -4.70 -21.23
N THR A 5 -2.83 -5.33 -22.35
CA THR A 5 -4.08 -5.09 -23.08
C THR A 5 -5.18 -6.06 -22.61
N ALA A 6 -6.45 -5.68 -22.82
CA ALA A 6 -7.57 -6.53 -22.45
C ALA A 6 -7.64 -7.77 -23.35
N GLU A 7 -7.23 -7.62 -24.61
CA GLU A 7 -7.20 -8.65 -25.64
C GLU A 7 -6.18 -9.74 -25.31
N THR A 8 -4.95 -9.36 -24.97
CA THR A 8 -3.90 -10.29 -24.58
C THR A 8 -4.27 -11.05 -23.30
N PHE A 9 -4.93 -10.37 -22.34
CA PHE A 9 -5.44 -11.02 -21.15
C PHE A 9 -6.60 -12.00 -21.43
N ALA A 10 -7.53 -11.64 -22.33
CA ALA A 10 -8.63 -12.52 -22.73
C ALA A 10 -8.12 -13.79 -23.41
N ALA A 11 -7.16 -13.65 -24.34
CA ALA A 11 -6.53 -14.78 -25.02
C ALA A 11 -5.88 -15.75 -24.01
N TRP A 12 -5.17 -15.21 -23.02
CA TRP A 12 -4.55 -16.00 -21.97
C TRP A 12 -5.58 -16.75 -21.11
N LEU A 13 -6.67 -16.10 -20.72
CA LEU A 13 -7.75 -16.79 -19.98
C LEU A 13 -8.37 -17.93 -20.80
N GLY A 14 -8.51 -17.77 -22.11
CA GLY A 14 -9.00 -18.82 -23.00
C GLY A 14 -8.04 -20.02 -23.11
N GLU A 15 -6.73 -19.77 -23.12
CA GLU A 15 -5.70 -20.83 -23.13
C GLU A 15 -5.52 -21.52 -21.76
N HIS A 16 -5.95 -20.85 -20.68
CA HIS A 16 -5.80 -21.32 -19.31
C HIS A 16 -7.16 -21.44 -18.59
N PRO A 17 -7.99 -22.42 -18.96
CA PRO A 17 -9.28 -22.64 -18.32
C PRO A 17 -9.12 -23.07 -16.85
N GLY A 18 -10.13 -22.77 -16.03
CA GLY A 18 -10.19 -23.19 -14.61
C GLY A 18 -9.86 -22.08 -13.60
N ALA A 19 -9.69 -20.83 -14.05
CA ALA A 19 -9.61 -19.71 -13.14
C ALA A 19 -10.98 -19.45 -12.46
N GLU A 20 -11.08 -19.74 -11.17
CA GLU A 20 -12.30 -19.50 -10.38
C GLU A 20 -12.34 -18.09 -9.78
N ILE A 21 -11.18 -17.48 -9.51
CA ILE A 21 -11.06 -16.17 -8.86
C ILE A 21 -10.04 -15.32 -9.62
N ILE A 22 -10.44 -14.11 -9.99
CA ILE A 22 -9.59 -13.14 -10.68
C ILE A 22 -9.48 -11.88 -9.81
N CYS A 23 -8.31 -11.69 -9.19
CA CYS A 23 -7.96 -10.46 -8.47
C CYS A 23 -7.37 -9.45 -9.44
N ARG A 24 -8.02 -8.29 -9.61
CA ARG A 24 -7.56 -7.24 -10.55
C ARG A 24 -7.71 -5.83 -9.99
N ASP A 25 -7.01 -4.89 -10.63
CA ASP A 25 -7.33 -3.46 -10.44
C ASP A 25 -8.79 -3.19 -10.84
N ARG A 26 -9.36 -2.04 -10.48
CA ARG A 26 -10.77 -1.76 -10.79
C ARG A 26 -10.96 -1.11 -12.17
N ALA A 27 -9.97 -1.13 -13.06
CA ALA A 27 -10.04 -0.47 -14.36
C ALA A 27 -11.03 -1.21 -15.28
N THR A 28 -11.97 -0.53 -15.90
CA THR A 28 -13.08 -1.19 -16.66
C THR A 28 -12.63 -2.00 -17.88
N ALA A 29 -11.41 -1.76 -18.38
CA ALA A 29 -10.87 -2.40 -19.59
C ALA A 29 -10.92 -3.93 -19.56
N TYR A 30 -10.65 -4.57 -18.42
CA TYR A 30 -10.54 -6.03 -18.34
C TYR A 30 -11.85 -6.75 -18.02
N THR A 31 -12.87 -6.06 -17.50
CA THR A 31 -14.11 -6.73 -17.09
C THR A 31 -14.84 -7.36 -18.29
N LYS A 32 -14.79 -6.74 -19.46
CA LYS A 32 -15.35 -7.35 -20.68
C LYS A 32 -14.60 -8.62 -21.06
N ALA A 33 -13.26 -8.57 -21.06
CA ALA A 33 -12.39 -9.71 -21.35
C ALA A 33 -12.63 -10.89 -20.38
N VAL A 34 -12.77 -10.61 -19.08
CA VAL A 34 -13.08 -11.65 -18.07
C VAL A 34 -14.43 -12.29 -18.36
N LYS A 35 -15.48 -11.50 -18.61
CA LYS A 35 -16.81 -12.03 -18.88
C LYS A 35 -16.88 -12.90 -20.12
N GLU A 36 -16.08 -12.61 -21.14
CA GLU A 36 -16.04 -13.38 -22.38
C GLU A 36 -15.19 -14.65 -22.23
N ALA A 37 -14.03 -14.57 -21.59
CA ALA A 37 -13.06 -15.68 -21.52
C ALA A 37 -13.22 -16.58 -20.29
N ALA A 38 -13.76 -16.07 -19.19
CA ALA A 38 -13.95 -16.76 -17.92
C ALA A 38 -15.23 -16.30 -17.21
N PRO A 39 -16.42 -16.55 -17.79
CA PRO A 39 -17.70 -16.04 -17.28
C PRO A 39 -18.03 -16.50 -15.86
N ASP A 40 -17.53 -17.68 -15.46
CA ASP A 40 -17.77 -18.27 -14.14
C ASP A 40 -16.77 -17.78 -13.08
N ALA A 41 -15.75 -17.01 -13.47
CA ALA A 41 -14.74 -16.50 -12.56
C ALA A 41 -15.27 -15.33 -11.72
N LEU A 42 -15.00 -15.38 -10.41
CA LEU A 42 -15.31 -14.29 -9.49
C LEU A 42 -14.26 -13.18 -9.59
N GLU A 43 -14.68 -11.99 -10.04
CA GLU A 43 -13.84 -10.79 -10.03
C GLU A 43 -13.75 -10.20 -8.61
N LEU A 44 -12.54 -10.15 -8.05
CA LEU A 44 -12.24 -9.49 -6.78
C LEU A 44 -11.35 -8.26 -6.99
N ALA A 45 -11.57 -7.23 -6.19
CA ALA A 45 -10.70 -6.07 -6.17
C ALA A 45 -9.35 -6.43 -5.54
N ASP A 46 -8.27 -6.13 -6.25
CA ASP A 46 -6.91 -6.38 -5.77
C ASP A 46 -6.62 -5.57 -4.50
N ARG A 47 -6.17 -6.28 -3.45
CA ARG A 47 -5.93 -5.71 -2.12
C ARG A 47 -4.88 -4.60 -2.14
N TRP A 48 -3.84 -4.74 -2.95
CA TRP A 48 -2.79 -3.71 -3.00
C TRP A 48 -3.36 -2.41 -3.55
N HIS A 49 -4.12 -2.47 -4.64
CA HIS A 49 -4.76 -1.28 -5.21
C HIS A 49 -5.77 -0.66 -4.24
N LEU A 50 -6.53 -1.47 -3.49
CA LEU A 50 -7.43 -0.96 -2.45
C LEU A 50 -6.67 -0.19 -1.37
N LEU A 51 -5.59 -0.77 -0.83
CA LEU A 51 -4.80 -0.13 0.22
C LEU A 51 -4.07 1.12 -0.26
N GLN A 52 -3.52 1.10 -1.47
CA GLN A 52 -2.85 2.27 -2.06
C GLN A 52 -3.83 3.41 -2.31
N ASN A 53 -4.98 3.12 -2.93
CA ASN A 53 -6.00 4.13 -3.20
C ASN A 53 -6.56 4.73 -1.90
N LEU A 54 -6.81 3.89 -0.89
CA LEU A 54 -7.25 4.35 0.42
C LEU A 54 -6.20 5.25 1.08
N SER A 55 -4.93 4.84 1.10
CA SER A 55 -3.85 5.62 1.70
C SER A 55 -3.71 6.99 1.02
N ALA A 56 -3.73 7.03 -0.31
CA ALA A 56 -3.66 8.27 -1.07
C ALA A 56 -4.88 9.18 -0.81
N ALA A 57 -6.08 8.61 -0.69
CA ALA A 57 -7.28 9.36 -0.37
C ALA A 57 -7.20 9.97 1.04
N VAL A 58 -6.81 9.17 2.05
CA VAL A 58 -6.60 9.63 3.42
C VAL A 58 -5.56 10.74 3.47
N GLU A 59 -4.40 10.55 2.83
CA GLU A 59 -3.35 11.55 2.78
C GLU A 59 -3.86 12.87 2.18
N LYS A 60 -4.58 12.81 1.05
CA LYS A 60 -5.16 13.99 0.42
C LYS A 60 -6.15 14.70 1.34
N THR A 61 -7.04 13.95 1.99
CA THR A 61 -8.03 14.50 2.93
C THR A 61 -7.35 15.15 4.14
N CYS A 62 -6.36 14.50 4.74
CA CYS A 62 -5.59 15.06 5.85
C CYS A 62 -4.88 16.36 5.44
N HIS A 63 -4.27 16.40 4.25
CA HIS A 63 -3.64 17.63 3.73
C HIS A 63 -4.66 18.75 3.53
N GLN A 64 -5.83 18.45 2.97
CA GLN A 64 -6.91 19.42 2.74
C GLN A 64 -7.47 19.99 4.05
N HIS A 65 -7.57 19.16 5.09
CA HIS A 65 -8.16 19.53 6.38
C HIS A 65 -7.14 19.81 7.49
N ARG A 66 -5.86 20.02 7.14
CA ARG A 66 -4.75 20.19 8.09
C ARG A 66 -5.03 21.23 9.18
N ASN A 67 -5.69 22.34 8.83
CA ASN A 67 -5.96 23.44 9.76
C ASN A 67 -7.04 23.06 10.79
N CYS A 68 -8.06 22.30 10.36
CA CYS A 68 -9.10 21.81 11.25
C CYS A 68 -8.53 20.74 12.19
N LEU A 69 -7.76 19.80 11.65
CA LEU A 69 -7.11 18.74 12.43
C LEU A 69 -6.14 19.30 13.47
N ARG A 70 -5.40 20.36 13.14
CA ARG A 70 -4.49 21.03 14.08
C ARG A 70 -5.22 21.61 15.30
N LYS A 71 -6.36 22.29 15.09
CA LYS A 71 -7.14 22.86 16.20
C LYS A 71 -7.58 21.79 17.21
N TYR A 72 -8.11 20.68 16.71
CA TYR A 72 -8.49 19.55 17.58
C TYR A 72 -7.29 18.95 18.31
N SER A 73 -6.12 18.83 17.66
CA SER A 73 -4.93 18.33 18.35
C SER A 73 -4.45 19.25 19.47
N GLU A 74 -4.57 20.57 19.29
CA GLU A 74 -4.21 21.58 20.30
C GLU A 74 -5.21 21.52 21.47
N GLU A 75 -6.51 21.45 21.19
CA GLU A 75 -7.59 21.29 22.18
C GLU A 75 -7.47 19.99 22.99
N GLU A 76 -7.16 18.86 22.33
CA GLU A 76 -6.91 17.57 23.01
C GLU A 76 -5.65 17.60 23.88
N THR A 77 -4.60 18.30 23.45
CA THR A 77 -3.36 18.44 24.23
C THR A 77 -3.59 19.28 25.48
N GLU A 78 -4.33 20.38 25.38
CA GLU A 78 -4.73 21.19 26.54
C GLU A 78 -5.64 20.42 27.51
N ALA A 79 -6.54 19.58 26.99
CA ALA A 79 -7.38 18.70 27.81
C ALA A 79 -6.57 17.59 28.51
N HIS A 80 -5.61 16.96 27.82
CA HIS A 80 -4.72 15.93 28.39
C HIS A 80 -3.78 16.49 29.46
N THR A 81 -3.34 17.75 29.34
CA THR A 81 -2.47 18.41 30.33
C THR A 81 -3.18 18.63 31.67
N ARG A 82 -4.53 18.63 31.70
CA ARG A 82 -5.34 18.75 32.92
C ARG A 82 -5.60 17.42 33.64
N VAL A 83 -5.36 16.29 32.99
CA VAL A 83 -5.52 14.96 33.58
C VAL A 83 -4.15 14.53 34.13
N PRO A 84 -4.05 14.02 35.38
CA PRO A 84 -2.76 13.51 35.89
C PRO A 84 -2.21 12.45 34.94
N GLU A 85 -0.87 12.41 34.79
CA GLU A 85 -0.18 11.50 33.88
C GLU A 85 -0.82 10.10 33.94
N PRO A 86 -1.37 9.59 32.82
CA PRO A 86 -1.91 8.25 32.82
C PRO A 86 -0.77 7.30 33.14
N THR A 87 -0.96 6.47 34.17
CA THR A 87 -0.05 5.37 34.49
C THR A 87 0.24 4.64 33.17
N PRO A 88 1.51 4.52 32.74
CA PRO A 88 1.82 3.92 31.46
C PRO A 88 1.24 2.52 31.44
N MET A 89 0.23 2.33 30.59
CA MET A 89 -0.39 1.04 30.38
C MET A 89 0.67 0.17 29.68
N GLN A 90 1.41 -0.59 30.48
CA GLN A 90 2.35 -1.57 29.96
C GLN A 90 1.52 -2.65 29.27
N LEU A 91 1.38 -2.51 27.95
CA LEU A 91 0.87 -3.58 27.13
C LEU A 91 1.84 -4.77 27.30
N PRO A 92 1.34 -5.98 27.62
CA PRO A 92 2.19 -7.16 27.60
C PRO A 92 2.82 -7.26 26.21
N PRO A 93 4.07 -7.76 26.11
CA PRO A 93 4.69 -8.01 24.82
C PRO A 93 3.72 -8.81 23.97
N ALA A 94 3.39 -8.30 22.78
CA ALA A 94 2.56 -9.02 21.83
C ALA A 94 3.37 -10.23 21.32
N GLU A 95 3.31 -11.34 22.06
CA GLU A 95 3.84 -12.62 21.61
C GLU A 95 2.94 -13.10 20.48
N LEU A 96 3.34 -12.74 19.25
CA LEU A 96 2.69 -13.27 18.06
C LEU A 96 2.85 -14.80 18.04
N PRO A 97 1.76 -15.56 17.82
CA PRO A 97 1.84 -17.01 17.79
C PRO A 97 2.81 -17.47 16.70
N HIS A 98 3.61 -18.48 17.00
CA HIS A 98 4.56 -19.07 16.07
C HIS A 98 3.83 -19.92 15.03
N THR A 99 3.20 -19.24 14.08
CA THR A 99 2.58 -19.87 12.91
C THR A 99 3.49 -19.71 11.71
N GLN A 100 3.43 -20.67 10.78
CA GLN A 100 4.22 -20.63 9.54
C GLN A 100 3.97 -19.33 8.74
N ILE A 101 2.78 -18.74 8.83
CA ILE A 101 2.44 -17.46 8.17
C ILE A 101 3.21 -16.29 8.80
N ILE A 102 3.30 -16.25 10.13
CA ILE A 102 4.01 -15.21 10.87
C ILE A 102 5.52 -15.33 10.64
N GLU A 103 6.06 -16.54 10.64
CA GLU A 103 7.48 -16.81 10.35
C GLU A 103 7.86 -16.44 8.92
N ARG A 104 7.06 -16.82 7.92
CA ARG A 104 7.28 -16.43 6.52
C ARG A 104 7.23 -14.92 6.31
N THR A 105 6.40 -14.22 7.08
CA THR A 105 6.30 -12.76 7.04
C THR A 105 7.53 -12.13 7.69
N ARG A 106 7.96 -12.61 8.86
CA ARG A 106 9.21 -12.19 9.50
C ARG A 106 10.43 -12.44 8.62
N HIS A 107 10.51 -13.59 7.94
CA HIS A 107 11.61 -13.89 7.02
C HIS A 107 11.62 -12.95 5.81
N ARG A 108 10.45 -12.60 5.26
CA ARG A 108 10.34 -11.66 4.14
C ARG A 108 10.72 -10.22 4.51
N TYR A 109 10.49 -9.81 5.76
CA TYR A 109 10.68 -8.42 6.20
C TYR A 109 11.76 -8.22 7.27
N GLY A 110 12.46 -9.27 7.69
CA GLY A 110 13.39 -9.28 8.83
C GLY A 110 14.70 -8.53 8.61
N ALA A 111 15.00 -8.08 7.40
CA ALA A 111 16.24 -7.40 7.05
C ALA A 111 16.12 -5.86 6.97
N GLY A 112 15.15 -5.23 7.64
CA GLY A 112 14.85 -3.81 7.46
C GLY A 112 15.11 -2.84 8.62
N LEU A 113 15.28 -3.32 9.86
CA LEU A 113 15.31 -2.45 11.06
C LEU A 113 16.50 -2.76 11.96
N GLY A 114 17.71 -2.53 11.43
CA GLY A 114 18.90 -2.39 12.25
C GLY A 114 18.93 -1.00 12.90
N LEU A 115 18.20 -0.80 14.00
CA LEU A 115 18.29 0.42 14.80
C LEU A 115 19.64 0.42 15.55
N ARG A 116 20.69 1.01 14.95
CA ARG A 116 21.86 1.43 15.74
C ARG A 116 21.49 2.72 16.48
N ARG A 117 21.41 2.64 17.81
CA ARG A 117 21.39 3.83 18.69
C ARG A 117 22.77 4.48 18.64
N GLY A 118 22.83 5.72 18.13
CA GLY A 118 23.96 6.64 18.27
C GLY A 118 23.42 8.07 18.36
N PRO A 119 23.95 8.92 19.24
CA PRO A 119 23.42 10.26 19.45
C PRO A 119 23.96 11.20 18.38
N GLY A 120 23.08 12.01 17.78
CA GLY A 120 23.51 13.12 16.93
C GLY A 120 22.81 13.14 15.58
N ARG A 121 22.19 14.28 15.31
CA ARG A 121 21.49 14.66 14.07
C ARG A 121 22.25 14.20 12.83
N VAL A 122 21.62 13.38 11.98
CA VAL A 122 21.86 13.40 10.52
C VAL A 122 20.55 13.04 9.82
N GLY A 123 20.17 13.89 8.86
CA GLY A 123 19.04 13.65 7.98
C GLY A 123 19.20 12.35 7.19
N VAL A 124 18.08 11.68 6.95
CA VAL A 124 18.02 10.47 6.14
C VAL A 124 18.33 10.85 4.69
N ARG A 125 19.61 10.77 4.30
CA ARG A 125 20.00 10.66 2.89
C ARG A 125 19.64 9.25 2.43
N ARG A 126 18.63 9.16 1.56
CA ARG A 126 18.38 7.97 0.75
C ARG A 126 19.52 7.80 -0.25
N PRO A 127 20.11 6.60 -0.44
CA PRO A 127 20.94 6.33 -1.59
C PRO A 127 20.03 5.93 -2.76
N CYS A 128 19.52 6.91 -3.49
CA CYS A 128 19.04 6.72 -4.87
C CYS A 128 19.29 8.03 -5.64
N ASP A 129 20.56 8.37 -5.85
CA ASP A 129 20.93 9.27 -6.94
C ASP A 129 20.91 8.47 -8.26
N ARG A 130 19.85 8.66 -9.04
CA ARG A 130 19.95 8.83 -10.50
C ARG A 130 18.84 9.79 -10.96
N PRO A 131 19.12 10.63 -11.97
CA PRO A 131 18.68 12.01 -11.98
C PRO A 131 17.25 12.18 -12.50
N VAL A 132 16.50 13.08 -11.84
CA VAL A 132 15.32 13.71 -12.41
C VAL A 132 15.76 14.60 -13.57
N ARG A 133 15.42 14.22 -14.81
CA ARG A 133 15.32 15.17 -15.91
C ARG A 133 13.88 15.63 -16.04
N SER A 134 13.67 16.93 -15.89
CA SER A 134 12.40 17.59 -16.15
C SER A 134 12.16 17.77 -17.66
N ARG A 135 10.97 17.31 -18.09
CA ARG A 135 10.13 17.74 -19.23
C ARG A 135 10.79 17.95 -20.62
N SER A 136 10.39 17.12 -21.58
CA SER A 136 9.53 17.52 -22.72
C SER A 136 9.17 16.29 -23.59
N ALA A 137 7.91 16.28 -24.05
CA ALA A 137 7.35 15.52 -25.19
C ALA A 137 7.47 13.98 -25.25
N GLY A 138 6.35 13.33 -25.63
CA GLY A 138 6.33 11.98 -26.20
C GLY A 138 6.51 10.83 -25.22
N ARG A 139 5.42 10.41 -24.55
CA ARG A 139 5.41 9.15 -23.79
C ARG A 139 5.23 7.97 -24.76
N SER A 140 6.35 7.55 -25.36
CA SER A 140 6.59 6.15 -25.66
C SER A 140 7.33 5.58 -24.45
N TRP A 141 6.78 4.54 -23.83
CA TRP A 141 7.50 3.73 -22.85
C TRP A 141 7.62 2.34 -23.45
N VAL A 142 8.84 2.02 -23.88
CA VAL A 142 9.30 0.71 -24.30
C VAL A 142 9.41 -0.19 -23.06
N LEU A 143 8.83 -1.39 -23.15
CA LEU A 143 9.26 -2.62 -22.48
C LEU A 143 9.61 -3.63 -23.57
#